data_AF-A0A955JJY8-F1
#
_entry.id   AF-A0A955JJY8-F1
#
_cell.length_a   1.000
_cell.length_b   1.000
_cell.length_c   1.000
_cell.angle_alpha   90.00
_cell.angle_beta   90.00
_cell.angle_gamma   90.00
#
_symmetry.space_group_name_H-M   'P 1'
#
loop_
_entity.id
_entity.type
_entity.pdbx_description
1 polymer ?
#
loop_
_entity_poly.entity_id
_entity_poly.type
_entity_poly.pdbx_seq_one_letter_code
_entity_poly.pdbx_strand_id
1 'polypeptide(L)'
;IVSVQEHQWGSALITTVSAVGCFTVVVLGRRYATRGTTQLEKGVLVAAVAGIALWLVVDNPLLVMLVAITVDAVAYLPTVVHAWQDPDEESWRSYFVGGLGEVLILVAVVARHADTIGVLYPAYAAVMNLAIVGVIFGSAWWYGKSDELAAEPY
;
A
#
# COMPACT_ATOMS: atom_id res chain seq x y z
N ILE A 1 -2.82 14.20 10.31
CA ILE A 1 -2.09 15.18 11.17
C ILE A 1 -1.59 16.35 10.32
N VAL A 2 -0.71 16.12 9.32
CA VAL A 2 -0.22 17.18 8.41
C VAL A 2 -1.35 17.95 7.72
N SER A 3 -2.32 17.26 7.11
CA SER A 3 -3.46 17.93 6.44
C SER A 3 -4.29 18.83 7.36
N VAL A 4 -4.31 18.54 8.68
CA VAL A 4 -5.03 19.36 9.66
C VAL A 4 -4.22 20.61 10.01
N GLN A 5 -2.90 20.48 10.11
CA GLN A 5 -1.98 21.60 10.35
C GLN A 5 -2.01 22.60 9.18
N GLU A 6 -2.11 22.10 7.95
CA GLU A 6 -2.16 22.89 6.72
C GLU A 6 -3.56 23.42 6.37
N HIS A 7 -4.55 23.27 7.27
CA HIS A 7 -5.95 23.64 7.04
C HIS A 7 -6.58 23.02 5.77
N GLN A 8 -6.05 21.89 5.30
CA GLN A 8 -6.55 21.15 4.15
C GLN A 8 -7.58 20.09 4.60
N TRP A 9 -8.79 20.55 4.92
CA TRP A 9 -9.85 19.70 5.46
C TRP A 9 -10.29 18.57 4.52
N GLY A 10 -10.26 18.81 3.20
CA GLY A 10 -10.62 17.79 2.22
C GLY A 10 -9.68 16.58 2.25
N SER A 11 -8.36 16.81 2.26
CA SER A 11 -7.38 15.73 2.36
C SER A 11 -7.40 15.10 3.75
N ALA A 12 -7.59 15.90 4.81
CA ALA A 12 -7.70 15.37 6.18
C ALA A 12 -8.87 14.37 6.34
N LEU A 13 -10.02 14.64 5.74
CA LEU A 13 -11.18 13.74 5.77
C LEU A 13 -10.89 12.43 5.04
N ILE A 14 -10.36 12.50 3.82
CA ILE A 14 -10.05 11.31 3.01
C ILE A 14 -9.01 10.43 3.72
N THR A 15 -7.95 11.03 4.27
CA THR A 15 -6.93 10.28 5.02
C THR A 15 -7.50 9.65 6.29
N THR A 16 -8.43 10.33 6.97
CA THR A 16 -9.09 9.77 8.16
C THR A 16 -9.96 8.58 7.82
N VAL A 17 -10.75 8.67 6.75
CA VAL A 17 -11.57 7.55 6.26
C VAL A 17 -10.68 6.35 5.89
N SER A 18 -9.57 6.59 5.19
CA SER A 18 -8.58 5.55 4.86
C SER A 18 -7.99 4.91 6.12
N ALA A 19 -7.57 5.71 7.10
CA ALA A 19 -7.03 5.21 8.37
C ALA A 19 -8.04 4.34 9.14
N VAL A 20 -9.32 4.73 9.17
CA VAL A 20 -10.39 3.92 9.76
C VAL A 20 -10.57 2.60 8.99
N GLY A 21 -10.48 2.63 7.66
CA GLY A 21 -10.48 1.43 6.82
C GLY A 21 -9.34 0.47 7.19
N CYS A 22 -8.10 0.94 7.20
CA CYS A 22 -6.93 0.15 7.59
C CYS A 22 -7.08 -0.41 9.01
N PHE A 23 -7.53 0.39 9.97
CA PHE A 23 -7.76 -0.06 11.34
C PHE A 23 -8.83 -1.16 11.41
N THR A 24 -9.89 -1.04 10.61
CA THR A 24 -10.94 -2.06 10.53
C THR A 24 -10.38 -3.38 10.01
N VAL A 25 -9.51 -3.35 8.99
CA VAL A 25 -8.82 -4.55 8.48
C VAL A 25 -7.98 -5.21 9.58
N VAL A 26 -7.23 -4.45 10.37
CA VAL A 26 -6.45 -4.99 11.50
C VAL A 26 -7.35 -5.65 12.56
N VAL A 27 -8.46 -4.99 12.92
CA VAL A 27 -9.41 -5.52 13.92
C VAL A 27 -10.08 -6.80 13.44
N LEU A 28 -10.53 -6.83 12.17
CA LEU A 28 -11.14 -8.00 11.55
C LEU A 28 -10.13 -9.12 11.35
N GLY A 29 -8.90 -8.80 10.95
CA GLY A 29 -7.80 -9.76 10.81
C GLY A 29 -7.56 -10.56 12.09
N ARG A 30 -7.72 -9.94 13.27
CA ARG A 30 -7.60 -10.66 14.55
C ARG A 30 -8.64 -11.77 14.76
N ARG A 31 -9.77 -11.74 14.04
CA ARG A 31 -10.86 -12.72 14.16
C ARG A 31 -11.02 -13.62 12.94
N TYR A 32 -10.69 -13.11 11.76
CA TYR A 32 -10.94 -13.76 10.48
C TYR A 32 -9.67 -14.12 9.71
N ALA A 33 -8.47 -13.81 10.22
CA ALA A 33 -7.23 -14.24 9.57
C ALA A 33 -7.16 -15.77 9.51
N THR A 34 -7.00 -16.28 8.31
CA THR A 34 -6.84 -17.71 8.00
C THR A 34 -5.42 -18.18 8.24
N ARG A 35 -4.44 -17.26 8.24
CA ARG A 35 -3.02 -17.50 8.50
C ARG A 35 -2.54 -16.77 9.76
N GLY A 36 -1.57 -17.37 10.43
CA GLY A 36 -0.90 -16.77 11.58
C GLY A 36 0.12 -15.71 11.17
N THR A 37 0.38 -14.74 12.06
CA THR A 37 1.33 -13.65 11.79
C THR A 37 2.77 -14.15 11.72
N THR A 38 3.38 -13.97 10.57
CA THR A 38 4.77 -14.31 10.26
C THR A 38 5.77 -13.36 10.96
N GLN A 39 7.04 -13.76 11.02
CA GLN A 39 8.08 -12.89 11.58
C GLN A 39 8.35 -11.66 10.72
N LEU A 40 8.14 -11.77 9.39
CA LEU A 40 8.24 -10.66 8.46
C LEU A 40 7.19 -9.59 8.78
N GLU A 41 5.93 -9.97 8.94
CA GLU A 41 4.85 -9.03 9.29
C GLU A 41 5.09 -8.32 10.63
N LYS A 42 5.60 -9.04 11.63
CA LYS A 42 5.97 -8.42 12.92
C LYS A 42 7.12 -7.43 12.77
N GLY A 43 8.15 -7.79 11.99
CA GLY A 43 9.27 -6.90 11.71
C GLY A 43 8.84 -5.62 11.00
N VAL A 44 7.97 -5.77 10.00
CA VAL A 44 7.38 -4.66 9.24
C VAL A 44 6.49 -3.78 10.13
N LEU A 45 5.69 -4.38 11.01
CA LEU A 45 4.88 -3.62 11.97
C LEU A 45 5.76 -2.79 12.93
N VAL A 46 6.84 -3.37 13.45
CA VAL A 46 7.80 -2.65 14.29
C VAL A 46 8.47 -1.51 13.49
N ALA A 47 8.87 -1.77 12.24
CA ALA A 47 9.45 -0.76 11.37
C ALA A 47 8.47 0.38 11.07
N ALA A 48 7.17 0.07 10.89
CA ALA A 48 6.13 1.06 10.68
C ALA A 48 5.93 1.96 11.90
N VAL A 49 5.89 1.38 13.10
CA VAL A 49 5.80 2.15 14.36
C VAL A 49 7.04 3.03 14.55
N ALA A 50 8.24 2.50 14.29
CA ALA A 50 9.48 3.28 14.33
C ALA A 50 9.49 4.41 13.30
N GLY A 51 8.96 4.16 12.10
CA GLY A 51 8.78 5.14 11.04
C GLY A 51 7.87 6.30 11.44
N ILE A 52 6.74 6.00 12.08
CA ILE A 52 5.84 7.03 12.64
C ILE A 52 6.55 7.84 13.74
N ALA A 53 7.32 7.20 14.61
CA ALA A 53 8.08 7.91 15.64
C ALA A 53 9.14 8.84 15.02
N LEU A 54 9.84 8.37 13.97
CA LEU A 54 10.80 9.18 13.22
C LEU A 54 10.11 10.36 12.52
N TRP A 55 8.94 10.13 11.93
CA TRP A 55 8.13 11.15 11.27
C TRP A 55 7.73 12.30 12.22
N LEU A 56 7.46 12.00 13.50
CA LEU A 56 7.08 12.99 14.51
C LEU A 56 8.23 13.92 14.96
N VAL A 57 9.48 13.55 14.72
CA VAL A 57 10.66 14.32 15.18
C VAL A 57 11.40 15.03 14.03
N VAL A 58 11.00 14.80 12.79
CA VAL A 58 11.62 15.41 11.61
C VAL A 58 10.84 16.65 11.19
N ASP A 59 11.50 17.80 11.17
CA ASP A 59 10.88 19.08 10.78
C ASP A 59 11.01 19.41 9.29
N ASN A 60 11.84 18.68 8.54
CA ASN A 60 12.05 18.92 7.12
C ASN A 60 10.98 18.21 6.27
N PRO A 61 10.14 18.93 5.50
CA PRO A 61 9.03 18.33 4.75
C PRO A 61 9.45 17.26 3.73
N LEU A 62 10.61 17.41 3.10
CA LEU A 62 11.12 16.44 2.14
C LEU A 62 11.57 15.14 2.85
N LEU A 63 12.28 15.26 3.98
CA LEU A 63 12.69 14.09 4.76
C LEU A 63 11.48 13.35 5.34
N VAL A 64 10.49 14.09 5.85
CA VAL A 64 9.20 13.56 6.31
C VAL A 64 8.54 12.72 5.20
N MET A 65 8.51 13.25 3.97
CA MET A 65 7.95 12.56 2.81
C MET A 65 8.72 11.29 2.44
N LEU A 66 10.05 11.37 2.40
CA LEU A 66 10.90 10.21 2.08
C LEU A 66 10.80 9.11 3.13
N VAL A 67 10.72 9.47 4.42
CA VAL A 67 10.47 8.52 5.50
C VAL A 67 9.12 7.84 5.31
N ALA A 68 8.06 8.60 5.02
CA ALA A 68 6.73 8.04 4.78
C ALA A 68 6.72 7.04 3.62
N ILE A 69 7.30 7.41 2.47
CA ILE A 69 7.41 6.52 1.30
C ILE A 69 8.21 5.26 1.62
N THR A 70 9.33 5.39 2.35
CA THR A 70 10.18 4.24 2.70
C THR A 70 9.45 3.27 3.62
N VAL A 71 8.78 3.80 4.64
CA VAL A 71 8.01 3.00 5.61
C VAL A 71 6.87 2.27 4.90
N ASP A 72 6.16 2.97 4.01
CA ASP A 72 5.07 2.38 3.25
C ASP A 72 5.59 1.30 2.27
N ALA A 73 6.74 1.53 1.61
CA ALA A 73 7.32 0.54 0.70
C ALA A 73 7.74 -0.74 1.44
N VAL A 74 8.25 -0.61 2.66
CA VAL A 74 8.53 -1.75 3.56
C VAL A 74 7.22 -2.43 3.98
N ALA A 75 6.15 -1.66 4.20
CA ALA A 75 4.83 -2.18 4.55
C ALA A 75 4.20 -3.02 3.43
N TYR A 76 4.55 -2.80 2.17
CA TYR A 76 4.11 -3.63 1.04
C TYR A 76 4.79 -5.00 0.94
N LEU A 77 5.92 -5.24 1.62
CA LEU A 77 6.67 -6.50 1.48
C LEU A 77 5.84 -7.76 1.83
N PRO A 78 5.10 -7.82 2.96
CA PRO A 78 4.21 -8.94 3.25
C PRO A 78 3.14 -9.12 2.17
N THR A 79 2.54 -8.02 1.70
CA THR A 79 1.52 -8.05 0.65
C THR A 79 2.04 -8.65 -0.66
N VAL A 80 3.25 -8.30 -1.08
CA VAL A 80 3.87 -8.89 -2.28
C VAL A 80 4.06 -10.40 -2.10
N VAL A 81 4.55 -10.82 -0.92
CA VAL A 81 4.76 -12.24 -0.62
C VAL A 81 3.44 -13.01 -0.62
N HIS A 82 2.41 -12.47 0.03
CA HIS A 82 1.08 -13.08 0.10
C HIS A 82 0.40 -13.12 -1.26
N ALA A 83 0.38 -12.00 -1.99
CA ALA A 83 -0.18 -11.94 -3.35
C ALA A 83 0.50 -12.93 -4.31
N TRP A 84 1.80 -13.20 -4.11
CA TRP A 84 2.49 -14.22 -4.88
C TRP A 84 2.13 -15.63 -4.42
N GLN A 85 2.14 -15.93 -3.12
CA GLN A 85 1.90 -17.29 -2.61
C GLN A 85 0.43 -17.73 -2.72
N ASP A 86 -0.49 -16.78 -2.60
CA ASP A 86 -1.94 -17.00 -2.56
C ASP A 86 -2.66 -15.79 -3.18
N PRO A 87 -2.79 -15.74 -4.52
CA PRO A 87 -3.35 -14.58 -5.23
C PRO A 87 -4.79 -14.25 -4.87
N ASP A 88 -5.56 -15.20 -4.31
CA ASP A 88 -6.96 -15.01 -3.95
C ASP A 88 -7.13 -14.35 -2.56
N GLU A 89 -6.07 -14.30 -1.74
CA GLU A 89 -6.09 -13.65 -0.43
C GLU A 89 -6.12 -12.12 -0.55
N GLU A 90 -5.48 -11.57 -1.58
CA GLU A 90 -5.35 -10.12 -1.81
C GLU A 90 -6.34 -9.61 -2.88
N SER A 91 -7.07 -8.54 -2.57
CA SER A 91 -8.09 -8.04 -3.48
C SER A 91 -7.52 -7.15 -4.58
N TRP A 92 -7.32 -7.70 -5.79
CA TRP A 92 -6.84 -6.93 -6.95
C TRP A 92 -7.71 -5.69 -7.26
N ARG A 93 -9.02 -5.77 -6.99
CA ARG A 93 -9.96 -4.66 -7.24
C ARG A 93 -9.65 -3.46 -6.35
N SER A 94 -9.33 -3.70 -5.07
CA SER A 94 -8.97 -2.65 -4.12
C SER A 94 -7.70 -1.93 -4.58
N TYR A 95 -6.66 -2.67 -4.95
CA TYR A 95 -5.40 -2.09 -5.45
C TYR A 95 -5.59 -1.38 -6.80
N PHE A 96 -6.41 -1.91 -7.71
CA PHE A 96 -6.68 -1.24 -8.99
C PHE A 96 -7.42 0.09 -8.79
N VAL A 97 -8.48 0.11 -7.97
CA VAL A 97 -9.22 1.34 -7.68
C VAL A 97 -8.34 2.35 -6.94
N GLY A 98 -7.52 1.89 -5.99
CA GLY A 98 -6.54 2.73 -5.29
C GLY A 98 -5.51 3.32 -6.25
N GLY A 99 -4.88 2.48 -7.08
CA GLY A 99 -3.90 2.93 -8.08
C GLY A 99 -4.50 3.89 -9.11
N LEU A 100 -5.71 3.63 -9.59
CA LEU A 100 -6.42 4.55 -10.48
C LEU A 100 -6.69 5.90 -9.80
N GLY A 101 -7.11 5.88 -8.53
CA GLY A 101 -7.29 7.09 -7.72
C GLY A 101 -6.01 7.91 -7.61
N GLU A 102 -4.88 7.27 -7.32
CA GLU A 102 -3.57 7.92 -7.24
C GLU A 102 -3.11 8.49 -8.58
N VAL A 103 -3.38 7.79 -9.69
CA VAL A 103 -3.12 8.33 -11.04
C VAL A 103 -3.94 9.59 -11.31
N LEU A 104 -5.22 9.61 -10.92
CA LEU A 104 -6.07 10.79 -11.07
C LEU A 104 -5.58 11.97 -10.20
N ILE A 105 -5.12 11.68 -8.98
CA ILE A 105 -4.48 12.67 -8.10
C ILE A 105 -3.22 13.20 -8.78
N LEU A 106 -2.36 12.33 -9.31
CA LEU A 106 -1.13 12.71 -9.98
C LEU A 106 -1.39 13.64 -11.18
N VAL A 107 -2.39 13.31 -12.02
CA VAL A 107 -2.82 14.16 -13.13
C VAL A 107 -3.29 15.53 -12.62
N ALA A 108 -4.09 15.57 -11.55
CA ALA A 108 -4.59 16.82 -10.98
C ALA A 108 -3.46 17.70 -10.40
N VAL A 109 -2.52 17.08 -9.69
CA VAL A 109 -1.36 17.76 -9.07
C VAL A 109 -0.44 18.34 -10.15
N VAL A 110 -0.17 17.58 -11.22
CA VAL A 110 0.63 18.05 -12.37
C VAL A 110 -0.10 19.17 -13.11
N ALA A 111 -1.41 19.04 -13.36
CA ALA A 111 -2.20 20.08 -14.03
C ALA A 111 -2.28 21.39 -13.23
N ARG A 112 -2.08 21.34 -11.91
CA ARG A 112 -2.05 22.51 -11.02
C ARG A 112 -0.65 23.08 -10.79
N HIS A 113 0.38 22.56 -11.46
CA HIS A 113 1.77 22.96 -11.29
C HIS A 113 2.26 22.88 -9.84
N ALA A 114 1.87 21.84 -9.11
CA ALA A 114 2.34 21.64 -7.75
C ALA A 114 3.84 21.36 -7.68
N ASP A 115 4.45 21.68 -6.54
CA ASP A 115 5.86 21.42 -6.27
C ASP A 115 6.17 19.92 -6.27
N THR A 116 7.46 19.58 -6.47
CA THR A 116 7.95 18.19 -6.54
C THR A 116 7.50 17.34 -5.35
N ILE A 117 7.46 17.92 -4.15
CA ILE A 117 7.02 17.22 -2.92
C ILE A 117 5.57 16.72 -3.05
N GLY A 118 4.68 17.50 -3.69
CA GLY A 118 3.28 17.13 -3.89
C GLY A 118 3.08 15.99 -4.91
N VAL A 119 4.09 15.72 -5.74
CA VAL A 119 4.07 14.67 -6.78
C VAL A 119 4.62 13.34 -6.26
N LEU A 120 5.56 13.37 -5.30
CA LEU A 120 6.31 12.19 -4.86
C LEU A 120 5.40 11.07 -4.35
N TYR A 121 4.49 11.37 -3.42
CA TYR A 121 3.64 10.34 -2.82
C TYR A 121 2.64 9.74 -3.80
N PRO A 122 1.82 10.53 -4.54
CA PRO A 122 0.87 9.96 -5.50
C PRO A 122 1.55 9.15 -6.61
N ALA A 123 2.73 9.59 -7.07
CA ALA A 123 3.49 8.85 -8.08
C ALA A 123 3.93 7.47 -7.55
N TYR A 124 4.53 7.45 -6.35
CA TYR A 124 4.94 6.20 -5.70
C TYR A 124 3.74 5.29 -5.42
N ALA A 125 2.66 5.82 -4.84
CA ALA A 125 1.48 5.05 -4.49
C ALA A 125 0.77 4.47 -5.73
N ALA A 126 0.70 5.22 -6.83
CA ALA A 126 0.18 4.72 -8.11
C ALA A 126 1.01 3.53 -8.61
N VAL A 127 2.34 3.65 -8.59
CA VAL A 127 3.24 2.58 -9.03
C VAL A 127 3.06 1.34 -8.16
N MET A 128 3.08 1.47 -6.83
CA MET A 128 2.97 0.32 -5.94
C MET A 128 1.64 -0.40 -6.05
N ASN A 129 0.53 0.34 -6.07
CA ASN A 129 -0.81 -0.27 -6.21
C ASN A 129 -0.94 -1.05 -7.53
N LEU A 130 -0.50 -0.45 -8.64
CA LEU A 130 -0.53 -1.13 -9.95
C LEU A 130 0.47 -2.30 -10.03
N ALA A 131 1.61 -2.19 -9.36
CA ALA A 131 2.56 -3.29 -9.26
C ALA A 131 1.96 -4.49 -8.53
N ILE A 132 1.24 -4.28 -7.42
CA ILE A 132 0.53 -5.37 -6.71
C ILE A 132 -0.53 -6.01 -7.60
N VAL A 133 -1.29 -5.23 -8.38
CA VAL A 133 -2.22 -5.79 -9.35
C VAL A 133 -1.48 -6.70 -10.35
N GLY A 134 -0.34 -6.27 -10.86
CA GLY A 134 0.52 -7.07 -11.73
C GLY A 134 1.04 -8.36 -11.07
N VAL A 135 1.44 -8.27 -9.79
CA VAL A 135 1.88 -9.43 -8.99
C VAL A 135 0.75 -10.45 -8.85
N ILE A 136 -0.46 -10.02 -8.50
CA ILE A 136 -1.63 -10.91 -8.33
C ILE A 136 -1.98 -11.63 -9.64
N PHE A 137 -2.03 -10.91 -10.77
CA PHE A 137 -2.31 -11.55 -12.06
C PHE A 137 -1.17 -12.46 -12.52
N GLY A 138 0.08 -12.05 -12.27
CA GLY A 138 1.27 -12.83 -12.62
C GLY A 138 1.35 -14.15 -11.84
N SER A 139 1.08 -14.11 -10.53
CA SER A 139 1.04 -15.31 -9.70
C SER A 139 -0.15 -16.21 -10.07
N ALA A 140 -1.35 -15.65 -10.23
CA ALA A 140 -2.53 -16.42 -10.66
C ALA A 140 -2.31 -17.16 -11.97
N TRP A 141 -1.68 -16.51 -12.96
CA TRP A 141 -1.32 -17.15 -14.23
C TRP A 141 -0.27 -18.25 -14.06
N TRP A 142 0.75 -18.02 -13.22
CA TRP A 142 1.83 -18.99 -12.97
C TRP A 142 1.34 -20.28 -12.30
N TYR A 143 0.48 -20.16 -11.28
CA TYR A 143 -0.09 -21.33 -10.60
C TYR A 143 -1.07 -22.08 -11.50
N GLY A 144 -1.93 -21.37 -12.26
CA GLY A 144 -2.82 -22.01 -13.23
C GLY A 144 -2.06 -22.83 -14.29
N LYS A 145 -0.92 -22.33 -14.77
CA LYS A 145 -0.05 -23.07 -15.69
C LYS A 145 0.62 -24.29 -15.05
N SER A 146 0.99 -24.18 -13.77
CA SER A 146 1.60 -25.29 -13.03
C SER A 146 0.63 -26.44 -12.84
N ASP A 147 -0.65 -26.13 -12.57
CA ASP A 147 -1.72 -27.12 -12.45
C ASP A 147 -2.05 -27.78 -13.79
N GLU A 148 -2.05 -27.03 -14.89
CA GLU A 148 -2.26 -27.56 -16.25
C GLU A 148 -1.15 -28.54 -16.65
N LEU A 149 0.12 -28.22 -16.38
CA LEU A 149 1.26 -29.11 -16.64
C LEU A 149 1.25 -30.38 -15.77
N ALA A 150 0.71 -30.30 -14.56
CA ALA A 150 0.57 -31.47 -13.68
C ALA A 150 -0.60 -32.38 -14.07
N ALA A 151 -1.57 -31.88 -14.86
CA ALA A 151 -2.76 -32.60 -15.27
C ALA A 151 -2.61 -33.38 -16.60
N GLU A 152 -1.55 -33.15 -17.38
CA GLU A 152 -1.28 -33.96 -18.58
C GLU A 152 -0.80 -35.37 -18.19
N PRO A 153 -1.52 -36.44 -18.57
CA PRO A 153 -1.06 -37.81 -18.35
C PRO A 153 0.08 -38.14 -19.33
N TYR A 154 1.22 -38.55 -18.79
CA TYR A 154 2.39 -39.07 -19.53
C TYR A 154 2.04 -40.19 -20.51
#